data_AF-A0A2V7NCP4-F1
#
_entry.id   AF-A0A2V7NCP4-F1
#
_cell.length_a   1.000
_cell.length_b   1.000
_cell.length_c   1.000
_cell.angle_alpha   90.00
_cell.angle_beta   90.00
_cell.angle_gamma   90.00
#
_symmetry.space_group_name_H-M   'P 1'
#
loop_
_entity.id
_entity.type
_entity.pdbx_description
1 polymer ?
#
loop_
_entity_poly.entity_id
_entity_poly.type
_entity_poly.pdbx_seq_one_letter_code
_entity_poly.pdbx_strand_id
1 'polypeptide(L)'
;MHTRSLALTLSFPLIAVSGLAATRQDPADSVAPTHSTPAARARAVITPPVIDGRLTDPAWLEATPVTGFVQRELHEGAPVTERTEVRIVTD
;
A
#
# COMPACT_ATOMS: atom_id res chain seq x y z
N MET A 1 23.92 -76.07 23.26
CA MET A 1 24.69 -76.04 22.00
C MET A 1 25.04 -74.59 21.70
N HIS A 2 26.31 -74.21 21.87
CA HIS A 2 26.83 -72.90 21.49
C HIS A 2 27.18 -72.89 20.01
N THR A 3 26.77 -71.88 19.26
CA THR A 3 27.48 -71.47 18.04
C THR A 3 27.44 -69.95 17.93
N ARG A 4 28.61 -69.40 17.60
CA ARG A 4 29.05 -67.99 17.72
C ARG A 4 28.94 -67.29 16.35
N SER A 5 28.86 -65.95 16.39
CA SER A 5 29.49 -64.99 15.44
C SER A 5 29.06 -65.04 13.95
N LEU A 6 29.06 -63.99 13.12
CA LEU A 6 29.27 -62.52 13.12
C LEU A 6 29.03 -62.12 11.63
N ALA A 7 28.15 -61.17 11.29
CA ALA A 7 28.46 -59.89 10.61
C ALA A 7 27.29 -59.62 9.62
N LEU A 8 26.47 -58.59 9.83
CA LEU A 8 26.60 -57.22 9.34
C LEU A 8 26.75 -57.09 7.81
N THR A 9 25.65 -56.72 7.14
CA THR A 9 25.70 -55.68 6.11
C THR A 9 24.39 -54.91 6.16
N LEU A 10 24.47 -53.75 6.80
CA LEU A 10 23.41 -52.78 6.98
C LEU A 10 23.33 -51.95 5.70
N SER A 11 22.27 -52.10 4.91
CA SER A 11 21.93 -51.15 3.85
C SER A 11 20.70 -50.39 4.30
N PHE A 12 20.92 -49.21 4.89
CA PHE A 12 19.87 -48.32 5.36
C PHE A 12 19.67 -47.26 4.26
N PRO A 13 18.57 -47.26 3.50
CA PRO A 13 18.32 -46.20 2.55
C PRO A 13 18.04 -44.91 3.32
N LEU A 14 18.85 -43.89 2.99
CA LEU A 14 18.70 -42.51 3.40
C LEU A 14 17.33 -41.99 2.94
N ILE A 15 16.33 -42.04 3.83
CA ILE A 15 15.08 -41.31 3.62
C ILE A 15 15.38 -39.84 3.92
N ALA A 16 15.59 -39.05 2.87
CA ALA A 16 15.52 -37.60 2.94
C ALA A 16 14.06 -37.23 3.29
N VAL A 17 13.80 -36.95 4.56
CA VAL A 17 12.55 -36.30 4.97
C VAL A 17 12.59 -34.89 4.41
N SER A 18 11.88 -34.73 3.29
CA SER A 18 11.58 -33.45 2.66
C SER A 18 11.07 -32.45 3.70
N GLY A 19 11.58 -31.22 3.59
CA GLY A 19 11.48 -30.18 4.59
C GLY A 19 10.10 -30.04 5.23
N LEU A 20 10.13 -29.98 6.56
CA LEU A 20 9.06 -29.42 7.35
C LEU A 20 8.91 -27.95 6.91
N ALA A 21 8.08 -27.71 5.90
CA ALA A 21 7.52 -26.40 5.64
C ALA A 21 6.61 -26.11 6.84
N ALA A 22 7.22 -25.58 7.90
CA ALA A 22 6.52 -24.94 8.98
C ALA A 22 5.71 -23.82 8.33
N THR A 23 4.42 -24.05 8.14
CA THR A 23 3.46 -22.99 7.91
C THR A 23 3.56 -22.06 9.11
N ARG A 24 4.37 -21.01 8.98
CA ARG A 24 4.35 -19.85 9.87
C ARG A 24 3.02 -19.15 9.59
N GLN A 25 1.94 -19.71 10.15
CA GLN A 25 0.70 -18.98 10.32
C GLN A 25 1.01 -17.93 11.38
N ASP A 26 1.40 -16.73 10.96
CA ASP A 26 1.45 -15.57 11.84
C ASP A 26 0.01 -15.30 12.32
N PRO A 27 -0.29 -15.46 13.62
CA PRO A 27 -1.60 -15.19 14.15
C PRO A 27 -1.67 -13.70 14.45
N ALA A 28 -2.01 -12.91 13.44
CA ALA A 28 -2.74 -11.66 13.56
C ALA A 28 -2.69 -10.98 12.20
N ASP A 29 -3.76 -11.16 11.43
CA ASP A 29 -4.25 -10.13 10.53
C ASP A 29 -4.66 -8.93 11.42
N SER A 30 -3.66 -8.27 12.00
CA SER A 30 -3.83 -7.00 12.69
C SER A 30 -4.05 -6.02 11.56
N VAL A 31 -5.30 -5.84 11.17
CA VAL A 31 -5.74 -4.72 10.33
C VAL A 31 -5.56 -3.46 11.19
N ALA A 32 -4.31 -3.07 11.40
CA ALA A 32 -3.98 -1.72 11.77
C ALA A 32 -4.51 -0.84 10.63
N PRO A 33 -5.32 0.20 10.90
CA PRO A 33 -5.72 1.12 9.86
C PRO A 33 -4.43 1.68 9.26
N THR A 34 -4.15 1.32 8.01
CA THR A 34 -3.07 1.95 7.27
C THR A 34 -3.55 3.36 7.02
N HIS A 35 -3.18 4.31 7.88
CA HIS A 35 -3.41 5.73 7.62
C HIS A 35 -2.58 6.09 6.38
N SER A 36 -3.17 5.90 5.19
CA SER A 36 -2.58 6.35 3.94
C SER A 36 -2.51 7.87 4.01
N THR A 37 -1.31 8.43 3.91
CA THR A 37 -1.13 9.87 3.78
C THR A 37 -1.90 10.37 2.56
N PRO A 38 -2.74 11.42 2.69
CA PRO A 38 -3.45 11.98 1.56
C PRO A 38 -2.47 12.40 0.46
N ALA A 39 -2.75 12.00 -0.78
CA ALA A 39 -1.92 12.29 -1.94
C ALA A 39 -2.77 12.83 -3.09
N ALA A 40 -2.21 13.77 -3.86
CA ALA A 40 -2.81 14.33 -5.06
C ALA A 40 -1.82 14.25 -6.23
N ARG A 41 -2.34 14.21 -7.46
CA ARG A 41 -1.53 14.23 -8.69
C ARG A 41 -1.77 15.52 -9.44
N ALA A 42 -0.69 16.15 -9.90
CA ALA A 42 -0.76 17.28 -10.81
C ALA A 42 -1.09 16.79 -12.23
N ARG A 43 -1.88 17.57 -12.97
CA ARG A 43 -2.11 17.36 -14.39
C ARG A 43 -1.03 18.05 -15.23
N ALA A 44 -0.32 17.29 -16.05
CA ALA A 44 0.61 17.86 -17.03
C ALA A 44 -0.18 18.57 -18.16
N VAL A 45 0.25 19.78 -18.53
CA VAL A 45 -0.35 20.60 -19.58
C VAL A 45 0.71 21.16 -20.52
N ILE A 46 0.38 21.24 -21.81
CA ILE A 46 1.26 21.84 -22.83
C ILE A 46 1.03 23.34 -23.00
N THR A 47 -0.17 23.80 -22.66
CA THR A 47 -0.57 25.21 -22.74
C THR A 47 -0.79 25.70 -21.32
N PRO A 48 0.02 26.66 -20.83
CA PRO A 48 -0.13 27.18 -19.49
C PRO A 48 -1.44 27.99 -19.37
N PRO A 49 -2.13 27.92 -18.23
CA PRO A 49 -3.30 28.77 -17.97
C PRO A 49 -2.90 30.23 -17.77
N VAL A 50 -3.85 31.14 -18.01
CA VAL A 50 -3.72 32.54 -17.62
C VAL A 50 -4.02 32.67 -16.13
N ILE A 51 -3.14 33.34 -15.39
CA ILE A 51 -3.31 33.57 -13.94
C ILE A 51 -4.03 34.91 -13.73
N ASP A 52 -5.34 34.93 -14.00
CA ASP A 52 -6.22 36.11 -13.88
C ASP A 52 -7.29 35.97 -12.78
N GLY A 53 -7.26 34.85 -12.04
CA GLY A 53 -8.26 34.51 -11.02
C GLY A 53 -9.51 33.81 -11.56
N ARG A 54 -9.59 33.53 -12.86
CA ARG A 54 -10.70 32.80 -13.49
C ARG A 54 -10.28 31.36 -13.76
N LEU A 55 -11.09 30.39 -13.34
CA LEU A 55 -10.82 28.96 -13.53
C LEU A 55 -11.43 28.40 -14.82
N THR A 56 -11.49 29.21 -15.88
CA THR A 56 -12.19 28.86 -17.13
C THR A 56 -11.29 28.23 -18.19
N ASP A 57 -9.98 28.26 -18.00
CA ASP A 57 -9.05 27.66 -18.96
C ASP A 57 -9.14 26.13 -18.98
N PRO A 58 -8.91 25.48 -20.14
CA PRO A 58 -8.94 24.02 -20.26
C PRO A 58 -8.02 23.31 -19.26
N ALA A 59 -6.85 23.91 -18.97
CA ALA A 59 -5.91 23.40 -17.96
C ALA A 59 -6.60 23.19 -16.59
N TRP A 60 -7.47 24.11 -16.17
CA TRP A 60 -8.22 24.01 -14.92
C TRP A 60 -9.45 23.12 -15.04
N LEU A 61 -10.21 23.23 -16.12
CA LEU A 61 -11.45 22.45 -16.30
C LEU A 61 -11.19 20.94 -16.38
N GLU A 62 -10.05 20.54 -16.93
CA GLU A 62 -9.67 19.14 -17.13
C GLU A 62 -8.86 18.56 -15.95
N ALA A 63 -8.39 19.41 -15.02
CA ALA A 63 -7.69 18.94 -13.82
C ALA A 63 -8.69 18.39 -12.79
N THR A 64 -8.47 17.15 -12.35
CA THR A 64 -9.30 16.52 -11.30
C THR A 64 -9.24 17.34 -10.01
N PRO A 65 -10.39 17.79 -9.46
CA PRO A 65 -10.39 18.52 -8.21
C PRO A 65 -10.07 17.59 -7.04
N VAL A 66 -9.14 18.01 -6.20
CA VAL A 66 -8.95 17.48 -4.85
C VAL A 66 -10.07 18.03 -3.97
N THR A 67 -10.74 17.14 -3.24
CA THR A 67 -11.89 17.43 -2.38
C THR A 67 -11.77 16.61 -1.09
N GLY A 68 -12.77 16.69 -0.19
CA GLY A 68 -12.79 15.89 1.04
C GLY A 68 -11.86 16.42 2.13
N PHE A 69 -11.59 17.73 2.12
CA PHE A 69 -10.78 18.37 3.15
C PHE A 69 -11.46 18.28 4.53
N VAL A 70 -10.62 18.22 5.56
CA VAL A 70 -11.03 18.25 6.96
C VAL A 70 -10.50 19.52 7.63
N GLN A 71 -11.18 19.97 8.67
CA GLN A 71 -10.76 21.10 9.49
C GLN A 71 -9.48 20.74 10.25
N ARG A 72 -8.51 21.67 10.27
CA ARG A 72 -7.28 21.54 11.06
C ARG A 72 -7.39 22.23 12.42
N GLU A 73 -8.13 23.33 12.47
CA GLU A 73 -8.27 24.19 13.65
C GLU A 73 -9.74 24.24 14.08
N LEU A 74 -9.99 24.63 15.33
CA LEU A 74 -11.28 24.63 16.04
C LEU A 74 -11.92 23.24 16.23
N HIS A 75 -12.05 22.45 15.16
CA HIS A 75 -12.66 21.13 15.17
C HIS A 75 -11.85 20.16 14.31
N GLU A 76 -10.68 19.76 14.80
CA GLU A 76 -9.76 18.92 14.04
C GLU A 76 -10.41 17.62 13.53
N GLY A 77 -10.21 17.32 12.25
CA GLY A 77 -10.73 16.13 11.59
C GLY A 77 -12.20 16.20 11.17
N ALA A 78 -12.96 17.21 11.60
CA ALA A 78 -14.33 17.41 11.15
C ALA A 78 -14.38 17.79 9.65
N PRO A 79 -15.47 17.48 8.91
CA PRO A 79 -15.63 17.98 7.55
C PRO A 79 -15.54 19.51 7.47
N VAL A 80 -15.06 20.04 6.35
CA VAL A 80 -15.08 21.48 6.09
C VAL A 80 -16.51 22.03 6.08
N THR A 81 -16.70 23.22 6.64
CA THR A 81 -17.99 23.94 6.61
C THR A 81 -18.24 24.63 5.28
N GLU A 82 -17.18 24.91 4.52
CA GLU A 82 -17.23 25.53 3.21
C GLU A 82 -16.73 24.56 2.15
N ARG A 83 -17.33 24.60 0.95
CA ARG A 83 -16.88 23.77 -0.17
C ARG A 83 -15.50 24.25 -0.64
N THR A 84 -14.51 23.39 -0.45
CA THR A 84 -13.13 23.64 -0.90
C THR A 84 -12.74 22.65 -1.99
N GLU A 85 -12.21 23.19 -3.09
CA GLU A 85 -11.62 22.42 -4.17
C GLU A 85 -10.22 22.95 -4.48
N VAL A 86 -9.27 22.04 -4.69
CA VAL A 86 -7.92 22.38 -5.13
C VAL A 86 -7.63 21.64 -6.44
N ARG A 87 -7.07 22.34 -7.42
CA ARG A 87 -6.61 21.75 -8.69
C ARG A 87 -5.12 22.05 -8.84
N ILE A 88 -4.37 21.10 -9.39
CA ILE A 88 -2.91 21.20 -9.53
C ILE A 88 -2.55 20.87 -10.97
N VAL A 89 -1.79 21.75 -11.61
CA VAL A 89 -1.26 21.56 -12.98
C VAL A 89 0.25 21.77 -13.00
N THR A 90 0.94 21.20 -13.98
CA THR A 90 2.40 21.34 -14.24
C THR A 90 2.64 21.33 -15.74
N ASP A 91 3.76 21.88 -16.21
CA ASP A 91 4.29 21.66 -17.56
C ASP A 91 5.39 20.59 -17.59
#